data_AF-A0A968LGA6-F1
#
_entry.id   AF-A0A968LGA6-F1
#
_cell.length_a   1.000
_cell.length_b   1.000
_cell.length_c   1.000
_cell.angle_alpha   90.00
_cell.angle_beta   90.00
_cell.angle_gamma   90.00
#
_symmetry.space_group_name_H-M   'P 1'
#
loop_
_entity.id
_entity.type
_entity.pdbx_description
1 polymer ?
#
loop_
_entity_poly.entity_id
_entity_poly.type
_entity_poly.pdbx_seq_one_letter_code
_entity_poly.pdbx_strand_id
1 'polypeptide(L)' 'MDRGAFEETLRKAARGVRVELQVLERGGAGFDHPIPLGFAEGEYLVWTLCRVLG' A
#
# COMPACT_ATOMS: atom_id res chain seq x y z
N MET A 1 -2.11 -4.75 9.46
CA MET A 1 -2.83 -3.62 8.81
C MET A 1 -3.21 -4.12 7.44
N ASP A 2 -4.49 -4.12 7.07
CA ASP A 2 -4.87 -4.49 5.71
C ASP A 2 -4.52 -3.38 4.70
N ARG A 3 -4.38 -3.73 3.42
CA ARG A 3 -4.03 -2.79 2.34
C ARG A 3 -5.02 -1.62 2.23
N GLY A 4 -6.31 -1.86 2.46
CA GLY A 4 -7.34 -0.82 2.37
C GLY A 4 -7.13 0.27 3.42
N ALA A 5 -6.86 -0.12 4.66
CA ALA A 5 -6.53 0.80 5.75
C ALA A 5 -5.26 1.59 5.46
N PHE A 6 -4.24 0.96 4.85
CA PHE A 6 -3.02 1.61 4.40
C PHE A 6 -3.29 2.66 3.31
N GLU A 7 -4.01 2.28 2.25
CA GLU A 7 -4.30 3.19 1.14
C GLU A 7 -5.24 4.34 1.55
N GLU A 8 -6.16 4.13 2.51
CA GLU A 8 -6.95 5.23 3.06
C GLU A 8 -6.09 6.21 3.87
N THR A 9 -5.01 5.72 4.51
CA THR A 9 -4.04 6.60 5.18
C THR A 9 -3.30 7.47 4.17
N LEU A 10 -2.84 6.89 3.05
CA LEU A 10 -2.23 7.64 1.96
C LEU A 10 -3.19 8.68 1.37
N ARG A 11 -4.45 8.29 1.15
CA ARG A 11 -5.49 9.19 0.62
C ARG A 11 -5.78 10.35 1.56
N LYS A 12 -5.89 10.09 2.88
CA LYS A 12 -6.07 11.14 3.90
C LYS A 12 -4.90 12.12 3.90
N ALA A 13 -3.67 11.62 3.84
CA ALA A 13 -2.48 12.45 3.79
C ALA A 13 -2.45 13.34 2.53
N ALA A 14 -2.69 12.76 1.36
CA ALA A 14 -2.73 13.49 0.08
C ALA A 14 -3.77 14.63 0.10
N ARG A 15 -4.97 14.37 0.62
CA ARG A 15 -5.99 15.42 0.83
C ARG A 15 -5.53 16.51 1.79
N GLY A 16 -4.87 16.13 2.89
CA GLY A 16 -4.36 17.06 3.90
C GLY A 16 -3.34 18.06 3.36
N VAL A 17 -2.53 17.66 2.39
CA VAL A 17 -1.54 18.52 1.71
C VAL A 17 -1.97 19.00 0.32
N ARG A 18 -3.21 18.68 -0.09
CA ARG A 18 -3.82 19.10 -1.38
C ARG A 18 -3.01 18.69 -2.61
N VAL A 19 -2.51 17.47 -2.62
CA VAL A 19 -1.86 16.89 -3.80
C VAL A 19 -2.67 15.71 -4.33
N GLU A 20 -2.57 15.45 -5.63
CA GLU A 20 -3.07 14.23 -6.22
C GLU A 20 -1.96 13.16 -6.29
N LEU A 21 -2.33 11.91 -6.05
CA LEU A 21 -1.41 10.78 -6.15
C LEU A 21 -1.87 9.82 -7.24
N GLN A 22 -0.99 9.53 -8.20
CA GLN A 22 -1.16 8.44 -9.15
C GLN A 22 -0.47 7.20 -8.60
N VAL A 23 -1.22 6.12 -8.38
CA VAL A 23 -0.63 4.82 -8.02
C VAL A 23 0.04 4.21 -9.24
N LEU A 24 1.34 3.95 -9.13
CA LEU A 24 2.13 3.30 -10.17
C LEU A 24 2.23 1.79 -9.94
N GLU A 25 2.38 1.38 -8.67
CA GLU A 25 2.56 -0.02 -8.32
C GLU A 25 2.09 -0.32 -6.90
N ARG A 26 1.70 -1.58 -6.67
CA ARG A 26 1.33 -2.13 -5.37
C ARG A 26 2.07 -3.44 -5.15
N GLY A 27 2.50 -3.66 -3.92
CA GLY A 27 3.06 -4.96 -3.56
C GLY A 27 2.97 -5.25 -2.07
N GLY A 28 3.72 -6.28 -1.69
CA GLY A 28 3.85 -6.79 -0.33
C GLY A 28 5.18 -7.53 -0.18
N ALA A 29 5.18 -8.66 0.53
CA ALA A 29 6.35 -9.51 0.73
C ALA A 29 7.00 -9.95 -0.59
N GLY A 30 8.34 -10.01 -0.60
CA GLY A 30 9.15 -10.51 -1.71
C GLY A 30 9.16 -12.04 -1.81
N PHE A 31 9.80 -12.57 -2.85
CA PHE A 31 9.86 -14.02 -3.08
C PHE A 31 10.59 -14.80 -1.96
N ASP A 32 11.50 -14.14 -1.25
CA ASP A 32 12.26 -14.66 -0.12
C ASP A 32 11.43 -14.72 1.17
N HIS A 33 10.21 -14.19 1.14
CA HIS A 33 9.24 -14.17 2.23
C HIS A 33 7.89 -14.71 1.74
N PRO A 34 7.80 -16.02 1.39
CA PRO A 34 6.57 -16.59 0.87
C PRO A 34 5.45 -16.57 1.90
N ILE A 35 4.23 -16.24 1.45
CA ILE A 35 3.02 -16.28 2.27
C ILE A 35 2.21 -17.50 1.84
N PRO A 36 2.04 -18.51 2.71
CA PRO A 36 1.22 -19.67 2.39
C PRO A 36 -0.23 -19.28 2.11
N LEU A 37 -0.85 -19.93 1.13
CA LEU A 37 -2.28 -19.80 0.88
C LEU A 37 -3.06 -20.20 2.15
N GLY A 38 -3.96 -19.33 2.59
CA GLY A 38 -4.77 -19.54 3.80
C GLY A 38 -4.15 -19.03 5.10
N PHE A 39 -2.95 -18.44 5.08
CA PHE A 39 -2.34 -17.78 6.23
C PHE A 39 -2.32 -16.25 6.04
N ALA A 40 -3.49 -15.63 6.22
CA ALA A 40 -3.68 -14.19 5.96
C ALA A 40 -2.84 -13.30 6.90
N GLU A 41 -2.50 -13.79 8.08
CA GLU A 41 -1.63 -13.11 9.04
C GLU A 41 -0.22 -12.86 8.50
N GLY A 42 0.21 -13.66 7.50
CA GLY A 42 1.47 -13.46 6.78
C GLY A 42 1.48 -12.24 5.86
N GLU A 43 0.31 -11.68 5.51
CA GLU A 43 0.18 -10.46 4.68
C GLU A 43 0.42 -9.17 5.50
N TYR A 44 1.50 -9.13 6.27
CA TYR A 44 1.79 -8.00 7.17
C TYR A 44 2.44 -6.82 6.45
N LEU A 45 3.20 -7.07 5.38
CA LEU A 45 3.89 -6.03 4.61
C LEU A 45 3.03 -5.58 3.43
N VAL A 46 2.75 -4.28 3.39
CA VAL A 46 2.12 -3.61 2.24
C VAL A 46 2.98 -2.43 1.84
N TRP A 47 3.11 -2.21 0.53
CA TRP A 47 3.71 -0.99 0.00
C TRP A 47 2.96 -0.53 -1.24
N THR A 48 3.05 0.77 -1.54
CA THR A 48 2.46 1.39 -2.72
C THR A 48 3.41 2.45 -3.25
N LEU A 49 3.75 2.36 -4.53
CA LEU A 49 4.53 3.37 -5.23
C LEU A 49 3.58 4.38 -5.86
N CYS A 50 3.74 5.65 -5.50
CA CYS A 50 2.93 6.74 -6.02
C CYS A 50 3.79 7.79 -6.72
N ARG A 51 3.24 8.40 -7.77
CA ARG A 51 3.69 9.67 -8.34
C ARG A 51 2.80 10.79 -7.83
N VAL A 52 3.39 11.90 -7.39
CA VAL A 52 2.66 13.13 -7.08
C VAL A 52 2.30 13.83 -8.38
N LEU A 53 1.02 14.15 -8.55
CA LEU A 53 0.51 15.02 -9.61
C LEU A 53 0.29 16.40 -8.96
N GLY A 54 0.89 17.43 -9.56
CA GLY A 54 0.90 18.80 -9.04
C GLY A 54 -0.47 19.46 -9.06
#